data_AF-A0A2Z4JS64-F1
#
_entry.id   AF-A0A2Z4JS64-F1
#
_cell.length_a   1.000
_cell.length_b   1.000
_cell.length_c   1.000
_cell.angle_alpha   90.00
_cell.angle_beta   90.00
_cell.angle_gamma   90.00
#
_symmetry.space_group_name_H-M   'P 1'
#
loop_
_entity.id
_entity.type
_entity.pdbx_description
1 polymer ?
#
loop_
_entity_poly.entity_id
_entity_poly.type
_entity_poly.pdbx_seq_one_letter_code
_entity_poly.pdbx_strand_id
1 'polypeptide(L)' 'MSQYKYEDAVRQLQESGAISLVDFKQLSYEDLVELLEEIKVWCLYANGKPEKLAKESKKKKKKKKD' A
#
# COMPACT_ATOMS: atom_id res chain seq x y z
N MET A 1 -7.44 14.03 -14.49
CA MET A 1 -7.32 13.79 -13.04
C MET A 1 -6.27 12.71 -12.87
N SER A 2 -5.28 12.92 -11.99
CA SER A 2 -4.29 11.88 -11.68
C SER A 2 -5.01 10.66 -11.13
N GLN A 3 -4.71 9.49 -11.67
CA GLN A 3 -5.30 8.23 -11.23
C GLN A 3 -4.77 7.92 -9.83
N TYR A 4 -5.67 7.75 -8.85
CA TYR A 4 -5.34 7.34 -7.49
C TYR A 4 -4.84 5.89 -7.52
N LYS A 5 -3.62 5.64 -7.04
CA LYS A 5 -2.96 4.33 -7.12
C LYS A 5 -2.76 3.71 -5.75
N TYR A 6 -2.37 2.43 -5.73
CA TYR A 6 -2.09 1.71 -4.48
C TYR A 6 -1.07 2.45 -3.61
N GLU A 7 -0.05 3.09 -4.19
CA GLU A 7 0.96 3.83 -3.44
C GLU A 7 0.38 5.03 -2.68
N ASP A 8 -0.63 5.70 -3.26
CA ASP A 8 -1.31 6.82 -2.63
C ASP A 8 -2.14 6.35 -1.43
N ALA A 9 -2.82 5.21 -1.57
CA ALA A 9 -3.59 4.56 -0.50
C ALA A 9 -2.73 4.11 0.67
N VAL A 10 -1.58 3.52 0.36
CA VAL A 10 -0.56 3.15 1.36
C VAL A 10 -0.08 4.38 2.12
N ARG A 11 0.22 5.47 1.41
CA ARG A 11 0.68 6.72 2.04
C ARG A 11 -0.39 7.31 2.95
N GLN A 12 -1.66 7.33 2.51
CA GLN A 12 -2.77 7.80 3.32
C GLN A 12 -2.94 6.97 4.60
N LEU A 13 -2.78 5.65 4.52
CA LEU A 13 -2.80 4.77 5.68
C LEU A 13 -1.60 5.00 6.62
N GLN A 14 -0.41 5.30 6.10
CA GLN A 14 0.75 5.65 6.91
C GLN A 14 0.53 6.97 7.68
N GLU A 15 -0.04 7.98 7.02
CA GLU A 15 -0.19 9.33 7.57
C GLU A 15 -1.40 9.45 8.50
N SER A 16 -2.52 8.81 8.16
CA SER A 16 -3.79 8.98 8.88
C SER A 16 -4.25 7.74 9.65
N GLY A 17 -3.70 6.56 9.35
CA GLY A 17 -4.17 5.29 9.90
C GLY A 17 -5.52 4.82 9.34
N ALA A 18 -6.11 5.54 8.38
CA ALA A 18 -7.39 5.22 7.79
C ALA A 18 -7.39 5.45 6.28
N ILE A 19 -8.31 4.77 5.58
CA ILE A 19 -8.62 5.03 4.18
C ILE A 19 -10.14 5.16 4.05
N SER A 20 -10.61 6.15 3.30
CA SER A 20 -12.05 6.31 3.09
C SER A 20 -12.56 5.31 2.05
N LEU A 21 -13.83 4.94 2.13
CA LEU A 21 -14.45 4.08 1.11
C LEU A 21 -14.51 4.77 -0.27
N VAL A 22 -14.47 6.10 -0.31
CA VAL A 22 -14.45 6.88 -1.56
C VAL A 22 -13.11 6.69 -2.25
N ASP A 23 -12.00 6.82 -1.51
CA ASP A 23 -10.65 6.60 -2.02
C ASP A 23 -10.44 5.13 -2.41
N PHE A 24 -10.93 4.22 -1.58
CA PHE A 24 -10.88 2.78 -1.83
C PHE A 24 -11.56 2.38 -3.14
N LYS A 25 -12.71 3.00 -3.46
CA LYS A 25 -13.46 2.75 -4.71
C LYS A 25 -12.74 3.27 -5.97
N GLN A 26 -11.80 4.22 -5.84
CA GLN A 26 -11.07 4.76 -6.98
C GLN A 26 -9.95 3.84 -7.47
N LEU A 27 -9.53 2.89 -6.64
CA LEU A 27 -8.49 1.92 -6.96
C LEU A 27 -8.97 0.89 -7.98
N SER A 28 -8.08 0.49 -8.89
CA SER A 28 -8.34 -0.64 -9.77
C SER A 28 -8.39 -1.95 -8.97
N TYR A 29 -8.98 -3.00 -9.56
CA TYR A 29 -8.97 -4.31 -8.90
C TYR A 29 -7.55 -4.82 -8.61
N GLU A 30 -6.61 -4.56 -9.53
CA GLU A 30 -5.20 -4.93 -9.34
C GLU A 30 -4.57 -4.16 -8.17
N ASP A 31 -4.80 -2.84 -8.10
CA ASP A 31 -4.31 -2.02 -7.00
C ASP A 31 -4.93 -2.41 -5.65
N LEU A 32 -6.22 -2.78 -5.64
CA LEU A 32 -6.90 -3.27 -4.44
C LEU A 32 -6.29 -4.58 -3.94
N VAL A 33 -5.98 -5.51 -4.84
CA VAL A 33 -5.33 -6.77 -4.48
C VAL A 33 -3.93 -6.50 -3.91
N GLU A 34 -3.13 -5.63 -4.54
CA GLU A 34 -1.80 -5.25 -4.01
C GLU A 34 -1.92 -4.58 -2.63
N LEU A 35 -2.83 -3.60 -2.48
CA LEU A 35 -3.05 -2.88 -1.23
C LEU A 35 -3.47 -3.83 -0.09
N LEU A 36 -4.44 -4.72 -0.34
CA LEU A 36 -4.95 -5.62 0.70
C LEU A 36 -3.93 -6.68 1.09
N GLU A 37 -3.13 -7.20 0.15
CA GLU A 37 -2.05 -8.13 0.50
C GLU A 37 -0.95 -7.43 1.32
N GLU A 38 -0.64 -6.17 1.00
CA GLU A 38 0.33 -5.38 1.78
C GLU A 38 -0.19 -5.05 3.18
N ILE A 39 -1.46 -4.64 3.33
CA ILE A 39 -2.12 -4.44 4.63
C ILE A 39 -2.12 -5.73 5.44
N LYS A 40 -2.44 -6.88 4.82
CA LYS A 40 -2.43 -8.19 5.48
C LYS A 40 -1.03 -8.54 6.01
N VAL A 41 0.00 -8.43 5.18
CA VAL A 41 1.40 -8.67 5.59
C VAL A 41 1.81 -7.70 6.70
N TRP A 42 1.42 -6.43 6.60
CA TRP A 42 1.70 -5.41 7.59
C TRP A 42 1.04 -5.72 8.95
N CYS A 43 -0.24 -6.09 8.96
CA CYS A 43 -0.93 -6.49 10.18
C CYS A 43 -0.29 -7.71 10.84
N LEU A 44 0.06 -8.73 10.05
CA LEU A 44 0.63 -9.99 10.57
C LEU A 44 2.07 -9.86 11.07
N TYR A 45 2.93 -9.14 10.35
CA TYR A 45 4.37 -9.15 10.60
C TYR A 45 4.92 -7.82 11.16
N ALA A 46 4.19 -6.73 10.98
CA ALA A 46 4.60 -5.40 11.44
C ALA A 46 3.72 -4.86 12.57
N ASN A 47 2.76 -5.67 13.06
CA ASN A 47 1.90 -5.36 14.21
C ASN A 47 1.14 -4.03 14.04
N GLY A 48 0.72 -3.73 12.80
CA GLY A 48 -0.07 -2.53 12.50
C GLY A 48 0.66 -1.19 12.74
N LYS A 49 2.00 -1.18 12.80
CA LYS A 49 2.80 0.04 13.00
C LYS A 49 2.89 0.87 11.72
N PRO A 50 2.33 2.08 11.62
CA PRO A 50 2.26 2.84 10.36
C PRO A 50 3.61 3.03 9.66
N GLU A 51 4.68 3.25 10.42
CA GLU A 51 6.05 3.41 9.91
C GLU A 51 6.66 2.15 9.26
N LYS A 52 5.94 1.03 9.32
CA LYS A 52 6.32 -0.26 8.73
C LYS A 52 5.41 -0.68 7.58
N LEU A 53 4.29 0.00 7.34
CA LEU A 53 3.47 -0.21 6.16
C LEU A 53 4.29 0.26 4.96
N ALA A 54 4.49 -0.59 3.94
CA ALA A 54 5.30 -0.31 2.75
C ALA A 54 6.71 0.29 2.98
N LYS A 55 7.56 -0.38 3.75
CA LYS A 55 9.01 -0.07 3.74
C LYS A 55 9.63 -0.48 2.41
N GLU A 56 9.61 0.37 1.38
CA GLU A 56 10.48 0.51 0.18
C GLU A 56 11.22 -0.71 -0.45
N SER A 57 10.98 -1.96 -0.06
CA SER A 57 12.04 -2.98 -0.09
C SER A 57 11.79 -4.14 -1.05
N LYS A 58 10.66 -4.18 -1.78
CA LYS A 58 10.42 -5.29 -2.74
C LYS A 58 10.35 -4.89 -4.21
N LYS A 59 9.90 -3.69 -4.61
CA LYS A 59 9.91 -3.30 -6.04
C LYS A 59 11.31 -2.85 -6.54
N LYS A 60 12.15 -2.20 -5.72
CA LYS A 60 13.52 -1.82 -6.14
C LYS A 60 14.51 -3.00 -6.22
N LYS A 61 14.27 -4.13 -5.53
CA LYS A 61 15.19 -5.27 -5.54
C LYS A 61 15.04 -6.20 -6.76
N LYS A 62 13.96 -6.08 -7.54
CA LYS A 62 13.77 -6.83 -8.79
C LYS A 62 14.39 -6.17 -10.03
N LYS A 63 14.91 -4.94 -9.93
CA LYS A 63 15.54 -4.21 -11.04
C LYS A 63 17.08 -4.11 -10.96
N LYS A 64 17.70 -4.99 -10.17
CA LYS A 64 19.15 -5.26 -10.19
C LYS A 64 19.39 -6.78 -10.20
N LYS A 65 19.26 -7.36 -11.39
CA LYS A 65 20.03 -8.52 -11.83
C LYS A 65 20.14 -8.36 -13.35
N ASP A 66 21.38 -8.26 -13.79
CA ASP A 66 21.89 -8.20 -15.17
C ASP A 66 20.94 -8.68 -16.27
#